data_AF-A0A396SR18-F1
#
_entry.id   AF-A0A396SR18-F1
#
_cell.length_a   1.000
_cell.length_b   1.000
_cell.length_c   1.000
_cell.angle_alpha   90.00
_cell.angle_beta   90.00
_cell.angle_gamma   90.00
#
_symmetry.space_group_name_H-M   'P 1'
#
loop_
_entity.id
_entity.type
_entity.pdbx_description
1 polymer ?
#
loop_
_entity_poly.entity_id
_entity_poly.type
_entity_poly.pdbx_seq_one_letter_code
_entity_poly.pdbx_strand_id
1 'polypeptide(L)'
;MKKIGMYLNYFVTGMGFGAISYLCILTFIYPGAAPTTKGVVSIFIISGLIGILSMIFKTDLPITVAIIIHLFGTFIAFVAMAMINHWGIGLRSITIFFLIYLIIWLILISEQKRIIKQLNARIKDKKRT
;
A
#
# COMPACT_ATOMS: atom_id res chain seq x y z
N MET A 1 20.24 -13.27 -7.42
CA MET A 1 20.39 -12.00 -6.67
C MET A 1 19.43 -10.88 -7.11
N LYS A 2 19.18 -10.65 -8.41
CA LYS A 2 18.24 -9.59 -8.88
C LYS A 2 16.79 -9.69 -8.36
N LYS A 3 16.26 -10.90 -8.13
CA LYS A 3 14.88 -11.10 -7.64
C LYS A 3 14.69 -10.65 -6.19
N ILE A 4 15.65 -10.91 -5.30
CA ILE A 4 15.57 -10.57 -3.86
C ILE A 4 15.48 -9.06 -3.65
N GLY A 5 16.31 -8.27 -4.36
CA GLY A 5 16.24 -6.80 -4.27
C GLY A 5 14.88 -6.23 -4.69
N MET A 6 14.21 -6.87 -5.65
CA MET A 6 12.87 -6.47 -6.05
C MET A 6 11.84 -6.71 -4.94
N TYR A 7 11.81 -7.91 -4.35
CA TYR A 7 10.91 -8.22 -3.23
C TYR A 7 11.15 -7.27 -2.05
N LEU A 8 12.42 -6.99 -1.74
CA LEU A 8 12.79 -6.08 -0.65
C LEU A 8 12.28 -4.66 -0.91
N ASN A 9 12.40 -4.16 -2.15
CA ASN A 9 11.92 -2.83 -2.51
C ASN A 9 10.39 -2.72 -2.35
N TYR A 10 9.64 -3.74 -2.78
CA TYR A 10 8.19 -3.81 -2.57
C TYR A 10 7.83 -3.83 -1.09
N PHE A 11 8.55 -4.64 -0.30
CA PHE A 11 8.35 -4.72 1.14
C PHE A 11 8.59 -3.37 1.83
N VAL A 12 9.72 -2.72 1.56
CA VAL A 12 10.06 -1.41 2.15
C VAL A 12 9.09 -0.31 1.69
N THR A 13 8.65 -0.36 0.43
CA THR A 13 7.63 0.58 -0.07
C THR A 13 6.30 0.40 0.67
N GLY A 14 5.86 -0.85 0.86
CA GLY A 14 4.66 -1.18 1.64
C GLY A 14 4.78 -0.78 3.12
N MET A 15 5.96 -0.96 3.72
CA MET A 15 6.28 -0.43 5.04
C MET A 15 6.08 1.08 5.12
N GLY A 16 6.60 1.83 4.13
CA GLY A 16 6.46 3.29 4.07
C GLY A 16 5.00 3.74 4.06
N PHE A 17 4.17 3.17 3.18
CA PHE A 17 2.75 3.48 3.13
C PHE A 17 2.03 3.13 4.44
N GLY A 18 2.31 1.96 5.02
CA GLY A 18 1.72 1.54 6.30
C GLY A 18 2.11 2.44 7.47
N ALA A 19 3.39 2.84 7.55
CA ALA A 19 3.91 3.71 8.59
C ALA A 19 3.26 5.11 8.53
N ILE A 20 3.21 5.72 7.33
CA ILE A 20 2.57 7.02 7.13
C ILE A 20 1.08 6.94 7.48
N SER A 21 0.38 5.90 6.99
CA SER A 21 -1.04 5.71 7.27
C SER A 21 -1.31 5.57 8.76
N TYR A 22 -0.49 4.79 9.47
CA TYR A 22 -0.64 4.61 10.91
C TYR A 22 -0.44 5.90 11.70
N LEU A 23 0.61 6.66 11.37
CA LEU A 23 0.86 7.95 12.01
C LEU A 23 -0.30 8.93 11.76
N CYS A 24 -0.81 9.01 10.53
CA CYS A 24 -1.99 9.82 10.22
C CYS A 24 -3.22 9.39 11.04
N ILE A 25 -3.45 8.08 11.20
CA ILE A 25 -4.55 7.55 12.03
C ILE A 25 -4.38 7.97 13.49
N LEU A 26 -3.18 7.78 14.07
CA LEU A 26 -2.93 8.17 15.46
C LEU A 26 -3.07 9.67 15.67
N THR A 27 -2.58 10.49 14.74
CA THR A 27 -2.62 11.95 14.86
C THR A 27 -4.01 12.53 14.68
N PHE A 28 -4.75 12.10 13.65
CA PHE A 28 -5.99 12.78 13.25
C PHE A 28 -7.28 12.04 13.67
N ILE A 29 -7.22 10.72 13.86
CA ILE A 29 -8.41 9.89 14.08
C ILE A 29 -8.51 9.42 15.53
N TYR A 30 -7.38 9.13 16.18
CA TYR A 30 -7.29 8.70 17.57
C TYR A 30 -6.29 9.57 18.35
N PRO A 31 -6.54 10.89 18.46
CA PRO A 31 -5.62 11.80 19.16
C PRO A 31 -5.44 11.34 20.61
N GLY A 32 -4.18 11.24 21.04
CA GLY A 32 -3.81 10.77 22.38
C GLY A 32 -3.58 9.26 22.52
N ALA A 33 -3.86 8.46 21.48
CA ALA A 33 -3.45 7.05 21.46
C ALA A 33 -1.92 6.94 21.26
N ALA A 34 -1.23 6.36 22.24
CA ALA A 34 0.21 6.15 22.15
C ALA A 34 0.55 4.98 21.22
N PRO A 35 1.54 5.12 20.32
CA PRO A 35 2.01 3.99 19.52
C PRO A 35 2.64 2.94 20.44
N THR A 36 2.17 1.70 20.35
CA THR A 36 2.76 0.57 21.07
C THR A 36 3.82 -0.11 20.21
N THR A 37 4.86 -0.67 20.83
CA THR A 37 5.88 -1.46 20.11
C THR A 37 5.26 -2.59 19.29
N LYS A 38 4.28 -3.30 19.88
CA LYS A 38 3.53 -4.36 19.19
C LYS A 38 2.80 -3.83 17.94
N GLY A 39 2.11 -2.70 18.07
CA GLY A 39 1.40 -2.05 16.96
C GLY A 39 2.34 -1.64 15.83
N VAL A 40 3.43 -0.95 16.16
CA VAL A 40 4.43 -0.49 15.18
C VAL A 40 5.05 -1.67 14.43
N VAL A 41 5.52 -2.69 15.14
CA VAL A 41 6.13 -3.89 14.54
C VAL A 41 5.11 -4.64 13.68
N SER A 42 3.90 -4.82 14.18
CA SER A 42 2.83 -5.48 13.43
C SER A 42 2.50 -4.73 12.14
N ILE A 43 2.46 -3.41 12.16
CA ILE A 43 2.21 -2.61 10.97
C ILE A 43 3.34 -2.75 9.96
N PHE A 44 4.61 -2.64 10.38
CA PHE A 44 5.74 -2.80 9.47
C PHE A 44 5.72 -4.16 8.76
N ILE A 45 5.50 -5.24 9.51
CA ILE A 45 5.46 -6.58 8.92
C ILE A 45 4.28 -6.70 7.95
N ILE A 46 3.07 -6.36 8.39
CA ILE A 46 1.85 -6.58 7.60
C ILE A 46 1.83 -5.66 6.38
N SER A 47 2.18 -4.39 6.52
CA SER A 47 2.20 -3.46 5.39
C SER A 47 3.33 -3.76 4.42
N GLY A 48 4.45 -4.30 4.90
CA GLY A 48 5.50 -4.84 4.04
C GLY A 48 5.02 -6.05 3.23
N LEU A 49 4.28 -6.99 3.85
CA LEU A 49 3.65 -8.10 3.13
C LEU A 49 2.62 -7.62 2.10
N ILE A 50 1.84 -6.59 2.42
CA ILE A 50 0.95 -5.90 1.47
C ILE A 50 1.75 -5.32 0.29
N GLY A 51 2.91 -4.72 0.56
CA GLY A 51 3.82 -4.24 -0.47
C GLY A 51 4.24 -5.36 -1.43
N ILE A 52 4.58 -6.54 -0.91
CA ILE A 52 4.88 -7.72 -1.73
C ILE A 52 3.64 -8.17 -2.51
N LEU A 53 2.45 -8.17 -1.90
CA LEU A 53 1.19 -8.51 -2.57
C LEU A 53 0.94 -7.61 -3.80
N SER A 54 1.41 -6.37 -3.81
CA SER A 54 1.33 -5.47 -4.97
C SER A 54 2.07 -5.99 -6.21
N MET A 55 2.91 -7.02 -6.09
CA MET A 55 3.51 -7.68 -7.25
C MET A 55 2.49 -8.37 -8.15
N ILE A 56 1.27 -8.61 -7.68
CA ILE A 56 0.20 -9.17 -8.51
C ILE A 56 -0.11 -8.29 -9.74
N PHE A 57 0.12 -6.99 -9.65
CA PHE A 57 -0.03 -6.06 -10.77
C PHE A 57 1.03 -6.22 -11.87
N LYS A 58 2.07 -7.03 -11.65
CA LYS A 58 3.09 -7.38 -12.65
C LYS A 58 2.84 -8.72 -13.34
N THR A 59 1.78 -9.42 -12.96
CA THR A 59 1.40 -10.69 -13.59
C THR A 59 0.57 -10.43 -14.84
N ASP A 60 0.38 -11.45 -15.67
CA ASP A 60 -0.47 -11.39 -16.87
C ASP A 60 -1.98 -11.39 -16.55
N LEU A 61 -2.35 -11.24 -15.27
CA LEU A 61 -3.75 -11.17 -14.86
C LEU A 61 -4.41 -9.90 -15.42
N PRO A 62 -5.71 -9.96 -15.75
CA PRO A 62 -6.48 -8.77 -16.06
C PRO A 62 -6.40 -7.77 -14.90
N ILE A 63 -6.21 -6.50 -15.22
CA ILE A 63 -6.02 -5.45 -14.21
C ILE A 63 -7.16 -5.42 -13.18
N THR A 64 -8.40 -5.64 -13.62
CA THR A 64 -9.58 -5.72 -12.74
C THR A 64 -9.45 -6.85 -11.72
N VAL A 65 -8.99 -8.03 -12.15
CA VAL A 65 -8.79 -9.20 -11.28
C VAL A 65 -7.66 -8.95 -10.29
N ALA A 66 -6.55 -8.36 -10.76
CA ALA A 66 -5.43 -8.00 -9.88
C ALA A 66 -5.85 -6.98 -8.81
N ILE A 67 -6.68 -5.98 -9.15
CA ILE A 67 -7.24 -5.01 -8.20
C ILE A 67 -8.11 -5.71 -7.16
N ILE A 68 -9.00 -6.61 -7.58
CA ILE A 68 -9.89 -7.35 -6.68
C ILE A 68 -9.07 -8.18 -5.70
N ILE A 69 -8.10 -8.97 -6.18
CA ILE A 69 -7.26 -9.81 -5.33
C ILE A 69 -6.44 -8.94 -4.37
N HIS A 70 -5.88 -7.83 -4.84
CA HIS A 70 -5.13 -6.91 -3.98
C HIS A 70 -6.03 -6.29 -2.90
N LEU A 71 -7.24 -5.84 -3.25
CA LEU A 71 -8.20 -5.29 -2.29
C LEU A 71 -8.55 -6.31 -1.20
N PHE A 72 -8.91 -7.54 -1.58
CA PHE A 72 -9.25 -8.57 -0.60
C PHE A 72 -8.04 -8.99 0.23
N GLY A 73 -6.87 -9.17 -0.39
CA GLY A 73 -5.65 -9.54 0.33
C GLY A 73 -5.20 -8.46 1.33
N THR A 74 -5.29 -7.19 0.95
CA THR A 74 -5.00 -6.07 1.87
C THR A 74 -6.03 -5.94 2.98
N PHE A 75 -7.30 -6.21 2.71
CA PHE A 75 -8.35 -6.22 3.72
C PHE A 75 -8.16 -7.37 4.74
N ILE A 76 -7.85 -8.57 4.26
CA ILE A 76 -7.53 -9.72 5.14
C ILE A 76 -6.31 -9.40 6.00
N ALA A 77 -5.27 -8.82 5.41
CA ALA A 77 -4.07 -8.39 6.13
C ALA A 77 -4.40 -7.34 7.22
N PHE A 78 -5.28 -6.37 6.91
CA PHE A 78 -5.78 -5.40 7.88
C PHE A 78 -6.53 -6.07 9.04
N VAL A 79 -7.45 -7.00 8.75
CA VAL A 79 -8.20 -7.74 9.78
C VAL A 79 -7.25 -8.55 10.66
N ALA A 80 -6.29 -9.27 10.06
CA ALA A 80 -5.30 -10.04 10.79
C ALA A 80 -4.46 -9.14 11.72
N MET A 81 -4.04 -7.98 11.24
CA MET A 81 -3.30 -6.99 12.03
C MET A 81 -4.13 -6.45 13.20
N ALA A 82 -5.41 -6.11 12.96
CA ALA A 82 -6.30 -5.68 14.03
C ALA A 82 -6.51 -6.77 15.09
N MET A 83 -6.65 -8.04 14.68
CA MET A 83 -6.75 -9.17 15.60
C MET A 83 -5.47 -9.36 16.43
N ILE A 84 -4.29 -9.31 15.79
CA ILE A 84 -2.99 -9.41 16.47
C ILE A 84 -2.84 -8.31 17.54
N ASN A 85 -3.30 -7.09 17.26
CA ASN A 85 -3.19 -5.96 18.18
C ASN A 85 -4.38 -5.79 19.12
N HIS A 86 -5.37 -6.69 19.06
CA HIS A 86 -6.63 -6.60 19.80
C HIS A 86 -7.37 -5.26 19.57
N TRP A 87 -7.27 -4.72 18.36
CA TRP A 87 -7.99 -3.51 17.97
C TRP A 87 -9.42 -3.83 17.59
N GLY A 88 -10.37 -3.02 18.07
CA GLY A 88 -11.77 -3.14 17.72
C GLY A 88 -12.00 -2.88 16.22
N ILE A 89 -12.58 -3.87 15.53
CA ILE A 89 -13.00 -3.72 14.14
C ILE A 89 -14.48 -3.33 14.15
N GLY A 90 -14.75 -2.04 13.93
CA GLY A 90 -16.10 -1.51 13.76
C GLY A 90 -16.30 -0.89 12.39
N LEU A 91 -17.52 -0.43 12.12
CA LEU A 91 -17.87 0.23 10.85
C LEU A 91 -16.94 1.43 10.56
N ARG A 92 -16.60 2.22 11.59
CA ARG A 92 -15.63 3.33 11.48
C ARG A 92 -14.26 2.87 10.96
N SER A 93 -13.72 1.79 11.51
CA SER A 93 -12.42 1.24 11.12
C SER A 93 -12.44 0.73 9.68
N ILE A 94 -13.53 0.09 9.26
CA ILE A 94 -13.73 -0.38 7.87
C ILE A 94 -13.79 0.80 6.91
N THR A 95 -14.54 1.86 7.24
CA THR A 95 -14.61 3.07 6.42
C THR A 95 -13.24 3.73 6.27
N ILE A 96 -12.46 3.84 7.37
CA ILE A 96 -11.10 4.39 7.34
C ILE A 96 -10.20 3.54 6.42
N PHE A 97 -10.30 2.22 6.49
CA PHE A 97 -9.54 1.33 5.60
C PHE A 97 -9.83 1.65 4.12
N PHE A 98 -11.09 1.72 3.72
CA PHE A 98 -11.46 2.01 2.33
C PHE A 98 -11.01 3.42 1.89
N LEU A 99 -11.09 4.42 2.78
CA LEU A 99 -10.61 5.77 2.50
C LEU A 99 -9.10 5.80 2.27
N ILE A 100 -8.31 5.17 3.15
CA ILE A 100 -6.85 5.09 3.01
C ILE A 100 -6.47 4.32 1.76
N TYR A 101 -7.13 3.19 1.50
CA TYR A 101 -6.91 2.40 0.30
C TYR A 101 -7.16 3.23 -0.96
N LEU A 102 -8.26 3.98 -1.02
CA LEU A 102 -8.59 4.85 -2.14
C LEU A 102 -7.54 5.96 -2.32
N ILE A 103 -7.09 6.60 -1.23
CA ILE A 103 -6.06 7.64 -1.27
C ILE A 103 -4.74 7.09 -1.81
N ILE A 104 -4.26 5.96 -1.28
CA ILE A 104 -3.03 5.32 -1.75
C ILE A 104 -3.15 4.95 -3.21
N TRP A 105 -4.28 4.38 -3.62
CA TRP A 105 -4.55 4.02 -5.02
C TRP A 105 -4.52 5.24 -5.95
N LEU A 106 -5.12 6.36 -5.54
CA LEU A 106 -5.09 7.63 -6.28
C LEU A 106 -3.67 8.20 -6.41
N ILE A 107 -2.85 8.08 -5.37
CA ILE A 107 -1.44 8.48 -5.42
C ILE A 107 -0.68 7.62 -6.46
N LEU A 108 -0.85 6.29 -6.40
CA LEU A 108 -0.16 5.35 -7.29
C LEU A 108 -0.55 5.54 -8.76
N ILE A 109 -1.84 5.71 -9.07
CA ILE A 109 -2.27 5.93 -10.46
C ILE A 109 -1.79 7.28 -11.01
N SER A 110 -1.69 8.29 -10.14
CA SER A 110 -1.18 9.62 -10.53
C SER A 110 0.31 9.57 -10.86
N GLU A 111 1.10 8.90 -10.03
CA GLU A 111 2.53 8.68 -10.28
C GLU A 111 2.76 7.85 -11.55
N GLN A 112 1.96 6.79 -11.77
CA GLN A 112 2.06 5.99 -12.98
C GLN A 112 1.77 6.80 -14.26
N LYS A 113 0.73 7.65 -14.24
CA LYS A 113 0.42 8.56 -15.37
C LYS A 113 1.57 9.54 -15.64
N ARG A 114 2.21 10.08 -14.59
CA ARG A 114 3.38 10.97 -14.73
C ARG A 114 4.55 10.26 -15.41
N ILE A 115 4.88 9.04 -14.96
CA ILE A 115 5.96 8.24 -15.54
C ILE A 115 5.70 7.93 -17.02
N ILE A 116 4.49 7.50 -17.37
CA ILE A 116 4.11 7.23 -18.77
C ILE A 116 4.25 8.49 -19.63
N LYS A 117 3.78 9.64 -19.14
CA LYS A 117 3.89 10.92 -19.86
C LYS A 117 5.35 11.31 -20.10
N GLN A 118 6.22 11.15 -19.10
CA GLN A 118 7.65 11.42 -19.23
C GLN A 118 8.34 10.47 -20.22
N LEU A 119 7.98 9.19 -20.21
CA LEU A 119 8.53 8.20 -21.15
C LEU A 119 8.13 8.54 -22.59
N ASN A 120 6.86 8.85 -22.81
CA ASN A 120 6.36 9.24 -24.13
C ASN A 120 7.01 10.53 -24.66
N ALA A 121 7.28 11.50 -23.77
CA ALA A 121 8.02 12.71 -24.13
C ALA A 121 9.46 12.41 -24.58
N ARG A 122 10.19 11.56 -23.84
CA ARG A 122 11.56 11.15 -24.18
C ARG A 122 11.64 10.38 -25.51
N ILE A 123 10.67 9.52 -25.79
CA ILE A 123 10.59 8.80 -27.08
C ILE A 123 10.33 9.79 -28.23
N LYS A 124 9.46 10.78 -28.03
CA LYS A 124 9.14 11.79 -29.03
C LYS A 124 10.35 12.67 -29.37
N ASP A 125 11.12 13.09 -28.38
CA ASP A 125 12.33 13.89 -28.60
C ASP A 125 13.41 13.09 -29.34
N LYS A 126 13.61 11.82 -28.99
CA LYS A 126 14.59 10.95 -29.68
C LYS A 126 14.22 10.60 -31.12
N LYS A 127 12.94 10.71 -31.51
CA LYS A 127 12.49 10.56 -32.91
C LYS A 127 12.65 11.83 -33.74
N ARG A 128 12.92 12.98 -33.11
CA ARG A 128 13.01 14.30 -33.75
C ARG A 128 14.44 14.75 -34.02
N THR A 129 15.41 14.13 -33.36
CA THR A 129 16.86 14.16 -33.66
C THR A 129 17.23 12.97 -34.54
#